data_AF-A0A9X4KQ20-F1
#
_entry.id   AF-A0A9X4KQ20-F1
#
_cell.length_a   1.000
_cell.length_b   1.000
_cell.length_c   1.000
_cell.angle_alpha   90.00
_cell.angle_beta   90.00
_cell.angle_gamma   90.00
#
_symmetry.space_group_name_H-M   'P 1'
#
loop_
_entity.id
_entity.type
_entity.pdbx_description
1 polymer ?
#
loop_
_entity_poly.entity_id
_entity_poly.type
_entity_poly.pdbx_seq_one_letter_code
_entity_poly.pdbx_strand_id
1 'polypeptide(L)'
;MVEPREGRLSPSVREAAMRKLAEAEAGGGGVSTRRPWIAQKLLRGEEWCTYGVAHGGVLTAFAAYRSRFRAGRGASIHFAAEAHPALADWVARFVRHARFTGQIAFDFMAEPSGAIYPLECNPRATSGIHLFRPADGLAEALLAPARLVASGIQAAPAPGAGAMLSPAMLTYGLAQAVRERRMREWLRAFAGSRDAVYRRGDAGPAAEQLRLFGWLRRTAAGQGLTLQEASTIDLEWNGER
;
A
#
# COMPACT_ATOMS: atom_id res chain seq x y z
N MET A 1 -23.70 7.78 -21.17
CA MET A 1 -24.65 6.69 -21.52
C MET A 1 -23.81 5.55 -22.06
N VAL A 2 -23.56 4.52 -21.25
CA VAL A 2 -22.72 3.37 -21.61
C VAL A 2 -23.57 2.15 -21.28
N GLU A 3 -24.07 1.47 -22.32
CA GLU A 3 -24.72 0.18 -22.13
C GLU A 3 -23.68 -0.85 -21.69
N PRO A 4 -23.86 -1.51 -20.54
CA PRO A 4 -22.97 -2.57 -20.11
C PRO A 4 -23.42 -3.89 -20.76
N ARG A 5 -22.61 -4.43 -21.67
CA ARG A 5 -22.74 -5.84 -22.07
C ARG A 5 -22.29 -6.74 -20.93
N GLU A 6 -23.30 -7.31 -20.27
CA GLU A 6 -23.38 -8.57 -19.52
C GLU A 6 -22.23 -8.95 -18.58
N GLY A 7 -22.40 -8.47 -17.35
CA GLY A 7 -22.14 -9.21 -16.12
C GLY A 7 -22.90 -8.48 -15.02
N ARG A 8 -24.18 -8.83 -14.79
CA ARG A 8 -25.05 -8.12 -13.83
C ARG A 8 -24.32 -8.02 -12.49
N LEU A 9 -23.96 -6.81 -12.08
CA LEU A 9 -23.55 -6.54 -10.70
C LEU A 9 -24.62 -7.15 -9.79
N SER A 10 -24.24 -7.90 -8.76
CA SER A 10 -25.22 -8.42 -7.82
C SER A 10 -26.03 -7.26 -7.24
N PRO A 11 -27.31 -7.47 -6.88
CA PRO A 11 -28.16 -6.41 -6.32
C PRO A 11 -27.47 -5.63 -5.20
N SER A 12 -26.73 -6.34 -4.34
CA SER A 12 -25.93 -5.76 -3.25
C SER A 12 -24.76 -4.88 -3.69
N VAL A 13 -24.06 -5.22 -4.78
CA VAL A 13 -22.96 -4.40 -5.32
C VAL A 13 -23.53 -3.17 -6.01
N ARG A 14 -24.66 -3.32 -6.71
CA ARG A 14 -25.37 -2.19 -7.33
C ARG A 14 -25.89 -1.23 -6.28
N GLU A 15 -26.49 -1.73 -5.21
CA GLU A 15 -27.00 -0.93 -4.09
C GLU A 15 -25.87 -0.21 -3.35
N ALA A 16 -24.75 -0.89 -3.08
CA ALA A 16 -23.57 -0.27 -2.48
C ALA A 16 -22.96 0.82 -3.38
N ALA A 17 -22.90 0.59 -4.70
CA ALA A 17 -22.44 1.58 -5.67
C ALA A 17 -23.36 2.79 -5.73
N MET A 18 -24.68 2.58 -5.79
CA MET A 18 -25.68 3.66 -5.78
C MET A 18 -25.64 4.45 -4.48
N ARG A 19 -25.44 3.79 -3.34
CA ARG A 19 -25.28 4.48 -2.05
C ARG A 19 -24.00 5.34 -2.02
N LYS A 20 -22.87 4.79 -2.49
CA LYS A 20 -21.60 5.52 -2.62
C LYS A 20 -21.73 6.73 -3.55
N LEU A 21 -22.47 6.61 -4.65
CA LEU A 21 -22.76 7.70 -5.58
C LEU A 21 -23.62 8.79 -4.90
N ALA A 22 -24.69 8.39 -4.19
CA ALA A 22 -25.55 9.31 -3.46
C ALA A 22 -24.82 10.02 -2.31
N GLU A 23 -23.97 9.31 -1.56
CA GLU A 23 -23.10 9.87 -0.51
C GLU A 23 -22.13 10.92 -1.10
N ALA A 24 -21.53 10.61 -2.26
CA ALA A 24 -20.63 11.54 -2.94
C ALA A 24 -21.35 12.77 -3.51
N GLU A 25 -22.56 12.61 -4.05
CA GLU A 25 -23.40 13.72 -4.50
C GLU A 25 -23.81 14.63 -3.34
N ALA A 26 -24.24 14.05 -2.21
CA ALA A 26 -24.60 14.79 -1.01
C ALA A 26 -23.43 15.57 -0.38
N GLY A 27 -22.19 15.05 -0.52
CA GLY A 27 -20.96 15.71 -0.08
C GLY A 27 -20.39 16.76 -1.06
N GLY A 28 -21.10 17.10 -2.14
CA GLY A 28 -20.62 18.05 -3.16
C GLY A 28 -19.56 17.48 -4.12
N GLY A 29 -19.34 16.17 -4.11
CA GLY A 29 -18.36 15.43 -4.91
C GLY A 29 -18.98 14.52 -5.97
N GLY A 30 -20.15 14.88 -6.51
CA GLY A 30 -20.85 14.10 -7.53
C GLY A 30 -20.02 13.83 -8.80
N VAL A 31 -20.39 12.78 -9.53
CA VAL A 31 -19.72 12.40 -10.79
C VAL A 31 -19.89 13.53 -11.80
N SER A 32 -18.78 14.08 -12.28
CA SER A 32 -18.80 15.14 -13.30
C SER A 32 -17.62 15.01 -14.25
N THR A 33 -17.61 15.79 -15.33
CA THR A 33 -16.44 15.88 -16.21
C THR A 33 -15.21 16.44 -15.49
N ARG A 34 -15.39 17.27 -14.45
CA ARG A 34 -14.31 17.82 -13.62
C ARG A 34 -13.86 16.86 -12.50
N ARG A 35 -14.70 15.89 -12.14
CA ARG A 35 -14.42 14.83 -11.16
C ARG A 35 -14.82 13.49 -11.77
N PRO A 36 -14.06 12.99 -12.77
CA PRO A 36 -14.41 11.74 -13.43
C PRO A 36 -14.21 10.57 -12.47
N TRP A 37 -15.16 9.65 -12.46
CA TRP A 37 -15.07 8.43 -11.68
C TRP A 37 -14.61 7.27 -12.55
N ILE A 38 -13.82 6.38 -11.97
CA ILE A 38 -13.45 5.11 -12.58
C ILE A 38 -14.36 4.04 -12.01
N ALA A 39 -15.13 3.38 -12.88
CA ALA A 39 -15.87 2.16 -12.53
C ALA A 39 -15.04 0.95 -12.97
N GLN A 40 -14.84 0.00 -12.05
CA GLN A 40 -14.13 -1.24 -12.34
C GLN A 40 -14.90 -2.45 -11.82
N LYS A 41 -14.60 -3.63 -12.39
CA LYS A 41 -15.08 -4.90 -11.86
C LYS A 41 -14.58 -5.09 -10.43
N LEU A 42 -15.46 -5.52 -9.53
CA LEU A 42 -15.06 -5.96 -8.20
C LEU A 42 -14.32 -7.30 -8.33
N LEU A 43 -13.02 -7.28 -8.05
CA LEU A 43 -12.19 -8.47 -8.01
C LEU A 43 -12.21 -9.09 -6.60
N ARG A 44 -12.20 -10.43 -6.54
CA ARG A 44 -12.20 -11.18 -5.28
C ARG A 44 -10.99 -12.09 -5.25
N GLY A 45 -10.12 -11.85 -4.29
CA GLY A 45 -8.89 -12.59 -4.17
C GLY A 45 -8.08 -12.06 -3.00
N GLU A 46 -6.78 -12.30 -3.08
CA GLU A 46 -5.82 -11.84 -2.11
C GLU A 46 -5.15 -10.55 -2.58
N GLU A 47 -5.10 -9.55 -1.71
CA GLU A 47 -4.41 -8.30 -1.99
C GLU A 47 -2.91 -8.45 -1.81
N TRP A 48 -2.18 -8.01 -2.82
CA TRP A 48 -0.73 -7.96 -2.83
C TRP A 48 -0.26 -6.55 -3.14
N CYS A 49 0.82 -6.16 -2.50
CA CYS A 49 1.49 -4.90 -2.82
C CYS A 49 2.91 -5.21 -3.29
N THR A 50 3.44 -4.33 -4.12
CA THR A 50 4.82 -4.38 -4.56
C THR A 50 5.50 -3.04 -4.31
N TYR A 51 6.81 -3.08 -4.12
CA TYR A 51 7.67 -1.91 -4.17
C TYR A 51 8.92 -2.27 -4.97
N GLY A 52 9.38 -1.34 -5.79
CA GLY A 52 10.60 -1.51 -6.54
C GLY A 52 11.26 -0.19 -6.90
N VAL A 53 12.50 -0.32 -7.35
CA VAL A 53 13.29 0.75 -7.94
C VAL A 53 13.66 0.28 -9.34
N ALA A 54 13.49 1.15 -10.33
CA ALA A 54 13.91 0.86 -11.70
C ALA A 54 14.78 1.98 -12.25
N HIS A 55 15.61 1.63 -13.23
CA HIS A 55 16.49 2.55 -13.94
C HIS A 55 16.53 2.18 -15.42
N GLY A 56 16.12 3.09 -16.30
CA GLY A 56 16.10 2.85 -17.75
C GLY A 56 15.24 1.65 -18.15
N GLY A 57 14.21 1.30 -17.37
CA GLY A 57 13.37 0.12 -17.59
C GLY A 57 13.93 -1.20 -17.07
N VAL A 58 15.01 -1.17 -16.28
CA VAL A 58 15.53 -2.34 -15.56
C VAL A 58 15.14 -2.25 -14.09
N LEU A 59 14.50 -3.29 -13.56
CA LEU A 59 14.09 -3.37 -12.15
C LEU A 59 15.30 -3.73 -11.27
N THR A 60 15.86 -2.74 -10.57
CA THR A 60 17.08 -2.87 -9.76
C THR A 60 16.82 -3.21 -8.30
N ALA A 61 15.61 -2.95 -7.79
CA ALA A 61 15.16 -3.46 -6.49
C ALA A 61 13.71 -3.92 -6.58
N PHE A 62 13.35 -4.98 -5.85
CA PHE A 62 11.98 -5.48 -5.81
C PHE A 62 11.61 -6.16 -4.50
N ALA A 63 10.41 -5.87 -4.01
CA ALA A 63 9.74 -6.61 -2.95
C ALA A 63 8.27 -6.76 -3.29
N ALA A 64 7.76 -7.99 -3.25
CA ALA A 64 6.34 -8.26 -3.11
C ALA A 64 6.04 -8.51 -1.63
N TYR A 65 4.88 -8.07 -1.18
CA TYR A 65 4.47 -8.24 0.20
C TYR A 65 2.97 -8.27 0.38
N ARG A 66 2.58 -8.85 1.51
CA ARG A 66 1.19 -8.91 1.96
C ARG A 66 0.98 -8.00 3.15
N SER A 67 -0.24 -7.46 3.25
CA SER A 67 -0.74 -6.87 4.49
C SER A 67 -1.65 -7.84 5.21
N ARG A 68 -1.24 -8.27 6.41
CA ARG A 68 -2.05 -9.16 7.26
C ARG A 68 -2.90 -8.39 8.26
N PHE A 69 -2.47 -7.17 8.60
CA PHE A 69 -3.13 -6.29 9.56
C PHE A 69 -3.27 -4.88 8.99
N ARG A 70 -4.43 -4.27 9.22
CA ARG A 70 -4.81 -2.96 8.67
C ARG A 70 -5.38 -2.04 9.75
N ALA A 71 -5.26 -0.72 9.53
CA ALA A 71 -6.00 0.28 10.28
C ALA A 71 -7.45 0.30 9.78
N GLY A 72 -8.33 -0.49 10.40
CA GLY A 72 -9.71 -0.64 9.96
C GLY A 72 -9.79 -1.27 8.56
N ARG A 73 -10.46 -0.59 7.62
CA ARG A 73 -10.50 -0.96 6.19
C ARG A 73 -9.45 -0.22 5.35
N GLY A 74 -8.60 0.58 5.99
CA GLY A 74 -7.66 1.49 5.32
C GLY A 74 -6.26 0.90 5.20
N ALA A 75 -5.29 1.73 5.54
CA ALA A 75 -3.88 1.48 5.32
C ALA A 75 -3.37 0.20 6.01
N SER A 76 -2.40 -0.43 5.35
CA SER A 76 -1.64 -1.54 5.89
C SER A 76 -0.76 -1.07 7.04
N ILE A 77 -0.77 -1.79 8.17
CA ILE A 77 0.04 -1.48 9.37
C ILE A 77 1.10 -2.55 9.67
N HIS A 78 1.06 -3.63 8.90
CA HIS A 78 2.02 -4.73 8.89
C HIS A 78 2.32 -5.11 7.45
N PHE A 79 3.59 -5.41 7.20
CA PHE A 79 4.16 -5.73 5.90
C PHE A 79 5.01 -6.98 6.05
N ALA A 80 4.72 -8.03 5.29
CA ALA A 80 5.50 -9.26 5.26
C ALA A 80 5.98 -9.54 3.84
N ALA A 81 7.30 -9.50 3.63
CA ALA A 81 7.91 -9.83 2.36
C ALA A 81 7.66 -11.30 2.04
N GLU A 82 7.13 -11.55 0.84
CA GLU A 82 6.81 -12.87 0.36
C GLU A 82 7.06 -12.91 -1.15
N ALA A 83 7.78 -13.93 -1.63
CA ALA A 83 8.12 -14.05 -3.03
C ALA A 83 6.87 -14.35 -3.85
N HIS A 84 6.65 -13.59 -4.93
CA HIS A 84 5.58 -13.84 -5.87
C HIS A 84 6.08 -13.63 -7.31
N PRO A 85 6.55 -14.71 -7.98
CA PRO A 85 7.20 -14.60 -9.29
C PRO A 85 6.36 -13.88 -10.34
N ALA A 86 5.06 -14.16 -10.42
CA ALA A 86 4.19 -13.50 -11.40
C ALA A 86 4.10 -11.97 -11.21
N LEU A 87 4.12 -11.47 -9.97
CA LEU A 87 4.14 -10.03 -9.69
C LEU A 87 5.48 -9.41 -10.09
N ALA A 88 6.59 -10.08 -9.76
CA ALA A 88 7.93 -9.65 -10.17
C ALA A 88 8.05 -9.54 -11.69
N ASP A 89 7.61 -10.58 -12.41
CA ASP A 89 7.61 -10.62 -13.87
C ASP A 89 6.72 -9.52 -14.47
N TRP A 90 5.54 -9.32 -13.90
CA TRP A 90 4.63 -8.28 -14.37
C TRP A 90 5.25 -6.89 -14.23
N VAL A 91 5.80 -6.58 -13.05
CA VAL A 91 6.42 -5.28 -12.77
C VAL A 91 7.65 -5.07 -13.65
N ALA A 92 8.51 -6.09 -13.79
CA ALA A 92 9.68 -6.04 -14.67
C ALA A 92 9.29 -5.76 -16.13
N ARG A 93 8.23 -6.39 -16.64
CA ARG A 93 7.72 -6.10 -17.99
C ARG A 93 7.18 -4.68 -18.11
N PHE A 94 6.42 -4.21 -17.11
CA PHE A 94 5.87 -2.85 -17.10
C PHE A 94 6.97 -1.80 -17.16
N VAL A 95 7.93 -1.86 -16.23
CA VAL A 95 9.01 -0.84 -16.15
C VAL A 95 9.86 -0.85 -17.42
N ARG A 96 10.12 -2.02 -18.02
CA ARG A 96 10.83 -2.15 -19.29
C ARG A 96 10.08 -1.46 -20.43
N HIS A 97 8.78 -1.72 -20.56
CA HIS A 97 7.97 -1.13 -21.61
C HIS A 97 7.86 0.40 -21.46
N ALA A 98 7.65 0.87 -20.22
CA ALA A 98 7.58 2.28 -19.89
C ALA A 98 8.94 3.00 -19.92
N ARG A 99 10.06 2.26 -20.05
CA ARG A 99 11.43 2.76 -19.83
C ARG A 99 11.56 3.54 -18.51
N PHE A 100 10.89 3.05 -17.47
CA PHE A 100 10.71 3.78 -16.22
C PHE A 100 12.03 3.92 -15.45
N THR A 101 12.22 5.08 -14.83
CA THR A 101 13.30 5.36 -13.88
C THR A 101 12.71 5.98 -12.62
N GLY A 102 13.07 5.44 -11.45
CA GLY A 102 12.63 5.93 -10.16
C GLY A 102 12.05 4.84 -9.28
N GLN A 103 11.35 5.26 -8.24
CA GLN A 103 10.62 4.37 -7.33
C GLN A 103 9.22 4.09 -7.89
N ILE A 104 8.79 2.85 -7.80
CA ILE A 104 7.47 2.44 -8.29
C ILE A 104 6.90 1.32 -7.43
N ALA A 105 5.60 1.39 -7.20
CA ALA A 105 4.86 0.42 -6.43
C ALA A 105 3.53 0.16 -7.11
N PHE A 106 3.00 -1.05 -6.92
CA PHE A 106 1.71 -1.44 -7.45
C PHE A 106 0.94 -2.24 -6.43
N ASP A 107 -0.36 -1.99 -6.38
CA ASP A 107 -1.31 -2.84 -5.68
C ASP A 107 -1.95 -3.81 -6.67
N PHE A 108 -2.11 -5.06 -6.27
CA PHE A 108 -2.64 -6.14 -7.08
C PHE A 108 -3.73 -6.89 -6.34
N MET A 109 -4.64 -7.48 -7.11
CA MET A 109 -5.49 -8.57 -6.68
C MET A 109 -5.00 -9.88 -7.32
N ALA A 110 -4.71 -10.89 -6.50
CA ALA A 110 -4.41 -12.24 -6.94
C ALA A 110 -5.64 -13.14 -6.72
N GLU A 111 -6.23 -13.65 -7.80
CA GLU A 111 -7.36 -14.58 -7.72
C GLU A 111 -6.89 -16.01 -7.38
N PRO A 112 -7.76 -16.87 -6.81
CA PRO A 112 -7.43 -18.26 -6.52
C PRO A 112 -6.97 -19.08 -7.74
N SER A 113 -7.32 -18.64 -8.95
CA SER A 113 -6.86 -19.22 -10.21
C SER A 113 -5.37 -18.97 -10.52
N GLY A 114 -4.72 -18.07 -9.77
CA GLY A 114 -3.37 -17.59 -10.02
C GLY A 114 -3.30 -16.36 -10.93
N ALA A 115 -4.44 -15.86 -11.44
CA ALA A 115 -4.48 -14.62 -12.20
C ALA A 115 -4.18 -13.41 -11.30
N ILE A 116 -3.32 -12.50 -11.77
CA ILE A 116 -2.97 -11.25 -11.09
C ILE A 116 -3.52 -10.05 -11.87
N TYR A 117 -4.11 -9.10 -11.15
CA TYR A 117 -4.69 -7.89 -11.71
C TYR A 117 -4.12 -6.66 -11.01
N PRO A 118 -3.43 -5.76 -11.72
CA PRO A 118 -3.02 -4.48 -11.14
C PRO A 118 -4.24 -3.62 -10.83
N LEU A 119 -4.23 -2.95 -9.69
CA LEU A 119 -5.30 -2.07 -9.21
C LEU A 119 -4.86 -0.61 -9.24
N GLU A 120 -3.66 -0.33 -8.71
CA GLU A 120 -3.13 1.02 -8.53
C GLU A 120 -1.63 1.04 -8.82
N CYS A 121 -1.14 2.15 -9.35
CA CYS A 121 0.28 2.45 -9.52
C CYS A 121 0.66 3.65 -8.66
N ASN A 122 1.72 3.49 -7.87
CA ASN A 122 2.31 4.50 -7.01
C ASN A 122 3.74 4.78 -7.49
N PRO A 123 3.97 5.78 -8.36
CA PRO A 123 5.30 6.12 -8.89
C PRO A 123 6.13 6.92 -7.86
N ARG A 124 6.19 6.42 -6.63
CA ARG A 124 6.85 7.02 -5.46
C ARG A 124 7.18 5.94 -4.42
N ALA A 125 7.84 6.33 -3.35
CA ALA A 125 8.00 5.47 -2.19
C ALA A 125 6.64 5.07 -1.59
N THR A 126 6.53 3.79 -1.23
CA THR A 126 5.43 3.22 -0.43
C THR A 126 6.02 2.37 0.69
N SER A 127 5.18 1.90 1.60
CA SER A 127 5.62 1.19 2.80
C SER A 127 6.38 -0.13 2.54
N GLY A 128 6.33 -0.68 1.33
CA GLY A 128 7.19 -1.80 0.94
C GLY A 128 8.69 -1.52 1.11
N ILE A 129 9.09 -0.24 1.07
CA ILE A 129 10.47 0.19 1.36
C ILE A 129 10.94 -0.25 2.76
N HIS A 130 10.03 -0.35 3.74
CA HIS A 130 10.35 -0.76 5.10
C HIS A 130 10.75 -2.23 5.22
N LEU A 131 10.66 -3.03 4.16
CA LEU A 131 11.10 -4.42 4.16
C LEU A 131 12.62 -4.53 3.95
N PHE A 132 13.23 -3.56 3.28
CA PHE A 132 14.66 -3.56 2.97
C PHE A 132 15.51 -3.14 4.16
N ARG A 133 16.42 -4.01 4.57
CA ARG A 133 17.47 -3.72 5.54
C ARG A 133 18.64 -3.00 4.85
N PRO A 134 19.52 -2.34 5.62
CA PRO A 134 20.70 -1.68 5.04
C PRO A 134 21.55 -2.60 4.16
N ALA A 135 21.62 -3.90 4.48
CA ALA A 135 22.37 -4.90 3.73
C ALA A 135 21.66 -5.42 2.47
N ASP A 136 20.41 -5.05 2.22
CA ASP A 136 19.58 -5.63 1.15
C ASP A 136 19.79 -4.92 -0.22
N GLY A 137 20.73 -3.97 -0.30
CA GLY A 137 21.13 -3.34 -1.57
C GLY A 137 20.24 -2.19 -2.05
N LEU A 138 19.26 -1.75 -1.25
CA LEU A 138 18.32 -0.69 -1.65
C LEU A 138 19.01 0.66 -1.85
N ALA A 139 19.99 1.00 -1.01
CA ALA A 139 20.70 2.28 -1.11
C ALA A 139 21.46 2.37 -2.44
N GLU A 140 22.09 1.28 -2.86
CA GLU A 140 22.78 1.17 -4.13
C GLU A 140 21.80 1.22 -5.30
N ALA A 141 20.62 0.60 -5.19
CA ALA A 141 19.57 0.71 -6.21
C ALA A 141 19.08 2.15 -6.40
N LEU A 142 19.07 2.97 -5.34
CA LEU A 142 18.66 4.38 -5.39
C LEU A 142 19.78 5.32 -5.84
N LEU A 143 21.00 5.13 -5.32
CA LEU A 143 22.11 6.08 -5.46
C LEU A 143 23.12 5.69 -6.54
N ALA A 144 23.21 4.40 -6.88
CA ALA A 144 24.13 3.87 -7.89
C ALA A 144 23.46 2.83 -8.81
N PRO A 145 22.25 3.09 -9.36
CA PRO A 145 21.48 2.08 -10.11
C PRO A 145 22.23 1.53 -11.33
N ALA A 146 23.04 2.34 -12.00
CA ALA A 146 23.82 1.91 -13.17
C ALA A 146 24.77 0.75 -12.85
N ARG A 147 25.29 0.66 -11.61
CA ARG A 147 26.14 -0.46 -11.17
C ARG A 147 25.35 -1.75 -11.04
N LEU A 148 24.13 -1.68 -10.48
CA LEU A 148 23.24 -2.85 -10.36
C LEU A 148 22.77 -3.34 -11.73
N VAL A 149 22.44 -2.41 -12.63
CA VAL A 149 22.09 -2.75 -14.01
C VAL A 149 23.24 -3.48 -14.71
N ALA A 150 24.47 -2.97 -14.58
CA ALA A 150 25.65 -3.59 -15.20
C ALA A 150 25.99 -4.96 -14.60
N SER A 151 25.77 -5.18 -13.30
CA SER A 151 26.03 -6.46 -12.64
C SER A 151 24.90 -7.49 -12.82
N GLY A 152 23.71 -7.06 -13.24
CA GLY A 152 22.51 -7.89 -13.30
C GLY A 152 21.96 -8.27 -11.91
N ILE A 153 22.46 -7.66 -10.84
CA ILE A 153 22.00 -7.92 -9.47
C ILE A 153 20.76 -7.08 -9.19
N GLN A 154 19.72 -7.74 -8.69
CA GLN A 154 18.52 -7.09 -8.17
C GLN A 154 18.54 -7.11 -6.63
N ALA A 155 18.41 -5.94 -6.02
CA ALA A 155 18.23 -5.79 -4.58
C ALA A 155 16.87 -6.35 -4.16
N ALA A 156 16.85 -7.12 -3.07
CA ALA A 156 15.64 -7.74 -2.55
C ALA A 156 15.72 -7.86 -1.02
N PRO A 157 14.58 -7.75 -0.31
CA PRO A 157 14.58 -7.93 1.13
C PRO A 157 14.95 -9.37 1.50
N ALA A 158 15.56 -9.55 2.67
CA ALA A 158 15.84 -10.88 3.19
C ALA A 158 14.54 -11.73 3.27
N PRO A 159 14.61 -13.06 3.02
CA PRO A 159 13.44 -13.94 3.13
C PRO A 159 12.75 -13.82 4.50
N GLY A 160 11.43 -13.66 4.49
CA GLY A 160 10.63 -13.48 5.71
C GLY A 160 10.80 -12.12 6.39
N ALA A 161 11.45 -11.14 5.75
CA ALA A 161 11.53 -9.79 6.28
C ALA A 161 10.12 -9.24 6.57
N GLY A 162 9.93 -8.75 7.79
CA GLY A 162 8.68 -8.15 8.23
C GLY A 162 8.93 -6.76 8.81
N ALA A 163 8.01 -5.84 8.52
CA ALA A 163 7.98 -4.51 9.11
C ALA A 163 6.56 -4.17 9.60
N MET A 164 6.47 -3.27 10.58
CA MET A 164 5.18 -2.83 11.13
C MET A 164 5.26 -1.43 11.71
N LEU A 165 4.08 -0.87 11.97
CA LEU A 165 3.92 0.28 12.85
C LEU A 165 3.44 -0.24 14.22
N SER A 166 4.33 -0.36 15.20
CA SER A 166 4.03 -1.03 16.48
C SER A 166 2.85 -0.40 17.22
N PRO A 167 2.70 0.93 17.33
CA PRO A 167 1.53 1.52 17.98
C PRO A 167 0.21 1.14 17.29
N ALA A 168 0.21 1.08 15.95
CA ALA A 168 -0.95 0.66 15.18
C ALA A 168 -1.22 -0.84 15.32
N MET A 169 -0.17 -1.67 15.40
CA MET A 169 -0.30 -3.10 15.65
C MET A 169 -0.84 -3.43 17.05
N LEU A 170 -0.45 -2.65 18.06
CA LEU A 170 -0.95 -2.78 19.44
C LEU A 170 -2.40 -2.30 19.59
N THR A 171 -2.88 -1.46 18.67
CA THR A 171 -4.25 -0.92 18.69
C THR A 171 -5.13 -1.62 17.65
N TYR A 172 -5.10 -1.17 16.40
CA TYR A 172 -5.89 -1.72 15.30
C TYR A 172 -5.57 -3.20 15.03
N GLY A 173 -4.28 -3.56 15.04
CA GLY A 173 -3.85 -4.94 14.79
C GLY A 173 -4.37 -5.92 15.85
N LEU A 174 -4.25 -5.54 17.13
CA LEU A 174 -4.74 -6.36 18.24
C LEU A 174 -6.27 -6.47 18.22
N ALA A 175 -6.98 -5.36 18.00
CA ALA A 175 -8.43 -5.35 17.88
C ALA A 175 -8.92 -6.24 16.70
N GLN A 176 -8.25 -6.15 15.54
CA GLN A 176 -8.50 -7.03 14.40
C GLN A 176 -8.25 -8.50 14.77
N ALA A 177 -7.13 -8.79 15.45
CA ALA A 177 -6.74 -10.15 15.82
C ALA A 177 -7.74 -10.80 16.79
N VAL A 178 -8.27 -10.04 17.76
CA VAL A 178 -9.32 -10.50 18.66
C VAL A 178 -10.62 -10.77 17.89
N ARG A 179 -11.07 -9.78 17.10
CA ARG A 179 -12.32 -9.87 16.31
C ARG A 179 -12.30 -11.05 15.33
N GLU A 180 -11.18 -11.29 14.65
CA GLU A 180 -11.03 -12.34 13.64
C GLU A 180 -10.52 -13.66 14.23
N ARG A 181 -10.28 -13.75 15.54
CA ARG A 181 -9.72 -14.92 16.22
C ARG A 181 -8.34 -15.34 15.67
N ARG A 182 -7.51 -14.37 15.27
CA ARG A 182 -6.18 -14.56 14.66
C ARG A 182 -5.02 -14.22 15.61
N MET A 183 -5.21 -14.40 16.93
CA MET A 183 -4.20 -14.01 17.92
C MET A 183 -2.82 -14.64 17.73
N ARG A 184 -2.76 -15.92 17.33
CA ARG A 184 -1.48 -16.60 17.03
C ARG A 184 -0.75 -15.98 15.85
N GLU A 185 -1.48 -15.48 14.86
CA GLU A 185 -0.90 -14.80 13.71
C GLU A 185 -0.43 -13.39 14.08
N TRP A 186 -1.18 -12.68 14.90
CA TRP A 186 -0.77 -11.38 15.42
C TRP A 186 0.50 -11.48 16.26
N LEU A 187 0.60 -12.47 17.15
CA LEU A 187 1.82 -12.71 17.93
C LEU A 187 3.03 -13.00 17.03
N ARG A 188 2.86 -13.85 16.01
CA ARG A 188 3.93 -14.14 15.04
C ARG A 188 4.33 -12.90 14.25
N ALA A 189 3.35 -12.11 13.79
CA ALA A 189 3.60 -10.89 13.05
C ALA A 189 4.30 -9.83 13.90
N PHE A 190 3.87 -9.65 15.16
CA PHE A 190 4.45 -8.68 16.08
C PHE A 190 5.87 -9.06 16.49
N ALA A 191 6.11 -10.33 16.83
CA ALA A 191 7.44 -10.81 17.22
C ALA A 191 8.41 -10.93 16.03
N GLY A 192 7.91 -11.22 14.84
CA GLY A 192 8.70 -11.44 13.63
C GLY A 192 9.00 -10.18 12.81
N SER A 193 8.32 -9.07 13.09
CA SER A 193 8.50 -7.81 12.35
C SER A 193 9.26 -6.76 13.16
N ARG A 194 10.06 -5.97 12.46
CA ARG A 194 10.65 -4.75 13.03
C ARG A 194 9.66 -3.60 13.02
N ASP A 195 9.81 -2.67 13.94
CA ASP A 195 9.15 -1.38 13.81
C ASP A 195 9.78 -0.57 12.66
N ALA A 196 8.96 0.08 11.85
CA ALA A 196 9.40 0.88 10.71
C ALA A 196 10.03 2.21 11.13
N VAL A 197 9.72 2.72 12.33
CA VAL A 197 10.12 4.03 12.84
C VAL A 197 11.14 3.89 13.97
N TYR A 198 10.94 2.97 14.92
CA TYR A 198 11.84 2.76 16.04
C TYR A 198 13.11 2.03 15.65
N ARG A 199 14.26 2.57 16.07
CA ARG A 199 15.58 1.92 16.00
C ARG A 199 16.29 2.04 17.35
N ARG A 200 16.94 0.97 17.81
CA ARG A 200 17.60 0.91 19.13
C ARG A 200 18.67 1.99 19.36
N GLY A 201 19.33 2.45 18.30
CA GLY A 201 20.32 3.53 18.35
C GLY A 201 19.82 4.90 17.86
N ASP A 202 18.54 5.00 17.49
CA ASP A 202 17.92 6.21 16.96
C ASP A 202 16.43 6.20 17.30
N ALA A 203 16.14 6.37 18.60
CA ALA A 203 14.77 6.34 19.11
C ALA A 203 14.03 7.69 18.95
N GLY A 204 14.74 8.74 18.52
CA GLY A 204 14.19 10.09 18.33
C GLY A 204 12.94 10.10 17.44
N PRO A 205 12.99 9.51 16.23
CA PRO A 205 11.81 9.42 15.34
C PRO A 205 10.61 8.74 15.99
N ALA A 206 10.83 7.70 16.82
CA ALA A 206 9.74 7.02 17.52
C ALA A 206 9.11 7.90 18.60
N ALA A 207 9.92 8.67 19.34
CA ALA A 207 9.41 9.62 20.32
C ALA A 207 8.62 10.77 19.67
N GLU A 208 9.07 11.26 18.50
CA GLU A 208 8.37 12.30 17.73
C GLU A 208 6.99 11.87 17.24
N GLN A 209 6.69 10.56 17.17
CA GLN A 209 5.33 10.07 16.85
C GLN A 209 4.28 10.60 17.83
N LEU A 210 4.63 10.82 19.11
CA LEU A 210 3.71 11.40 20.09
C LEU A 210 3.37 12.86 19.77
N ARG A 211 4.36 13.63 19.31
CA ARG A 211 4.17 15.02 18.88
C ARG A 211 3.34 15.09 17.61
N LEU A 212 3.63 14.22 16.64
CA LEU A 212 2.83 14.07 15.42
C LEU A 212 1.38 13.69 15.71
N PHE A 213 1.15 12.77 16.66
CA PHE A 213 -0.20 12.41 17.08
C PHE A 213 -0.95 13.60 17.72
N GLY A 214 -0.26 14.37 18.57
CA GLY A 214 -0.81 15.60 19.14
C GLY A 214 -1.17 16.63 18.07
N TRP A 215 -0.32 16.80 17.05
CA TRP A 215 -0.60 17.65 15.89
C TRP A 215 -1.80 17.15 15.08
N LEU A 216 -1.84 15.86 14.72
CA LEU A 216 -2.95 15.24 14.00
C LEU A 216 -4.29 15.43 14.72
N ARG A 217 -4.30 15.26 16.05
CA ARG A 217 -5.50 15.48 16.86
C ARG A 217 -5.98 16.93 16.82
N ARG A 218 -5.08 17.92 16.82
CA ARG A 218 -5.45 19.33 16.68
C ARG A 218 -5.98 19.63 15.28
N THR A 219 -5.34 19.10 14.24
CA THR A 219 -5.79 19.24 12.85
C THR A 219 -7.19 18.64 12.67
N ALA A 220 -7.39 17.41 13.15
CA ALA A 220 -8.69 16.72 13.12
C ALA A 220 -9.78 17.54 13.83
N ALA A 221 -9.53 18.00 15.05
CA ALA A 221 -10.48 18.81 15.81
C ALA A 221 -10.77 20.17 15.14
N GLY A 222 -9.74 20.83 14.61
CA GLY A 222 -9.87 22.14 13.96
C GLY A 222 -10.64 22.11 12.64
N GLN A 223 -10.74 20.94 12.01
CA GLN A 223 -11.41 20.77 10.71
C GLN A 223 -12.64 19.84 10.78
N GLY A 224 -13.02 19.35 11.96
CA GLY A 224 -14.14 18.42 12.13
C GLY A 224 -13.94 17.05 11.47
N LEU A 225 -12.68 16.61 11.33
CA LEU A 225 -12.30 15.35 10.69
C LEU A 225 -12.01 14.25 11.73
N THR A 226 -12.07 12.99 11.31
CA THR A 226 -11.50 11.88 12.07
C THR A 226 -9.97 11.91 12.02
N LEU A 227 -9.30 11.21 12.94
CA LEU A 227 -7.83 11.09 12.93
C LEU A 227 -7.30 10.43 11.65
N GLN A 228 -8.07 9.51 11.06
CA GLN A 228 -7.70 8.84 9.82
C GLN A 228 -7.77 9.81 8.65
N GLU A 229 -8.87 10.55 8.48
CA GLU A 229 -9.01 11.57 7.42
C GLU A 229 -7.96 12.68 7.56
N ALA A 230 -7.70 13.15 8.78
CA ALA A 230 -6.67 14.15 9.03
C ALA A 230 -5.26 13.66 8.66
N SER A 231 -5.01 12.34 8.69
CA SER A 231 -3.72 11.75 8.28
C SER A 231 -3.55 11.64 6.77
N THR A 232 -4.63 11.71 6.00
CA THR A 232 -4.62 11.58 4.53
C THR A 232 -5.04 12.84 3.80
N ILE A 233 -5.38 13.91 4.52
CA ILE A 233 -5.91 15.15 3.94
C ILE A 233 -4.98 15.77 2.88
N ASP A 234 -3.68 15.66 3.06
CA ASP A 234 -2.67 16.20 2.12
C ASP A 234 -2.25 15.19 1.03
N LEU A 235 -2.76 13.95 1.09
CA LEU A 235 -2.47 12.87 0.14
C LEU A 235 -3.62 12.62 -0.84
N GLU A 236 -4.85 12.94 -0.45
CA GLU A 236 -6.03 12.71 -1.27
C GLU A 236 -6.18 13.80 -2.34
N TRP A 237 -6.04 13.41 -3.61
CA TRP A 237 -6.37 14.28 -4.73
C TRP A 237 -7.87 14.28 -5.00
N ASN A 238 -8.55 15.35 -4.57
CA ASN A 238 -9.99 15.54 -4.77
C ASN A 238 -10.32 16.50 -5.94
N GLY A 239 -9.37 16.68 -6.87
CA GLY A 239 -9.43 17.65 -7.97
C GLY A 239 -8.76 18.99 -7.64
N GLU A 240 -8.62 19.83 -8.66
CA GLU A 240 -8.21 21.24 -8.46
C GLU A 240 -9.29 21.98 -7.65
N ARG A 241 -8.87 22.73 -6.64
CA ARG A 241 -9.75 23.59 -5.85
C ARG A 241 -10.00 24.92 -6.55
#